data_AF-A0AAW1QGV3-F1
#
_entry.id   AF-A0AAW1QGV3-F1
#
_cell.length_a   1.000
_cell.length_b   1.000
_cell.length_c   1.000
_cell.angle_alpha   90.00
_cell.angle_beta   90.00
_cell.angle_gamma   90.00
#
_symmetry.space_group_name_H-M   'P 1'
#
loop_
_entity.id
_entity.type
_entity.pdbx_description
1 polymer ?
#
loop_
_entity_poly.entity_id
_entity_poly.type
_entity_poly.pdbx_seq_one_letter_code
_entity_poly.pdbx_strand_id
1 'polypeptide(L)'
;MWEFLVAQGLKSISPEEAQERVKAGTDVLVDVRPAEAYEKAHPEGALSAPMFQVINLGTGFSLGRLAKAAAMAANGVTPTERNPNFVQELKKAAGDKGVILFCEAGGTLLPSANFATGKTSRSLKASYTAIAEAGLKKVAHLDGGAFGWFKAGLPFDGEYDTSNVGRTPNAALPAAEDNQQ
;
A
#
# COMPACT_ATOMS: atom_id res chain seq x y z
N MET A 1 -8.33 -8.60 -10.80
CA MET A 1 -7.56 -8.27 -9.58
C MET A 1 -8.38 -8.51 -8.32
N TRP A 2 -9.51 -7.83 -8.11
CA TRP A 2 -10.36 -8.03 -6.92
C TRP A 2 -10.77 -9.51 -6.74
N GLU A 3 -11.38 -10.12 -7.77
CA GLU A 3 -11.78 -11.54 -7.73
C GLU A 3 -10.62 -12.46 -7.40
N PHE A 4 -9.44 -12.19 -7.97
CA PHE A 4 -8.22 -12.93 -7.69
C PHE A 4 -7.82 -12.81 -6.21
N LEU A 5 -7.77 -11.60 -5.66
CA LEU A 5 -7.38 -11.40 -4.25
C LEU A 5 -8.38 -12.03 -3.28
N VAL A 6 -9.68 -11.97 -3.59
CA VAL A 6 -10.72 -12.66 -2.82
C VAL A 6 -10.55 -14.18 -2.92
N ALA A 7 -10.32 -14.72 -4.11
CA ALA A 7 -10.11 -16.15 -4.32
C ALA A 7 -8.83 -16.68 -3.65
N GLN A 8 -7.80 -15.84 -3.53
CA GLN A 8 -6.58 -16.15 -2.77
C GLN A 8 -6.75 -15.99 -1.26
N GLY A 9 -7.92 -15.54 -0.78
CA GLY A 9 -8.20 -15.36 0.63
C GLY A 9 -7.35 -14.26 1.28
N LEU A 10 -6.96 -13.21 0.53
CA LEU A 10 -6.18 -12.11 1.06
C LEU A 10 -6.92 -11.46 2.24
N LYS A 11 -6.29 -11.44 3.41
CA LYS A 11 -6.84 -10.79 4.61
C LYS A 11 -6.36 -9.34 4.69
N SER A 12 -7.30 -8.44 4.95
CA SER A 12 -6.99 -7.11 5.48
C SER A 12 -7.01 -7.20 7.00
N ILE A 13 -5.93 -6.78 7.66
CA ILE A 13 -5.76 -6.86 9.13
C ILE A 13 -5.62 -5.46 9.72
N SER A 14 -6.00 -5.30 10.99
CA SER A 14 -5.92 -4.00 11.66
C SER A 14 -4.45 -3.62 11.95
N PRO A 15 -4.17 -2.34 12.22
CA PRO A 15 -2.85 -1.90 12.66
C PRO A 15 -2.32 -2.62 13.90
N GLU A 16 -3.18 -2.88 14.88
CA GLU A 16 -2.82 -3.56 16.12
C GLU A 16 -2.43 -5.02 15.87
N GLU A 17 -3.24 -5.75 15.09
CA GLU A 17 -2.94 -7.13 14.69
C GLU A 17 -1.64 -7.20 13.86
N ALA A 18 -1.43 -6.23 12.96
CA ALA A 18 -0.19 -6.14 12.20
C ALA A 18 1.02 -5.90 13.11
N GLN A 19 0.89 -5.02 14.11
CA GLN A 19 1.96 -4.78 15.08
C GLN A 19 2.31 -6.03 15.89
N GLU A 20 1.30 -6.78 16.34
CA GLU A 20 1.50 -8.04 17.06
C GLU A 20 2.30 -9.05 16.23
N ARG A 21 1.93 -9.23 14.96
CA ARG A 21 2.63 -10.15 14.03
C ARG A 21 4.06 -9.72 13.74
N VAL A 22 4.31 -8.42 13.58
CA VAL A 22 5.67 -7.88 13.40
C VAL A 22 6.51 -8.08 14.66
N LYS A 23 5.96 -7.78 15.85
CA LYS A 23 6.65 -8.01 17.14
C LYS A 23 6.94 -9.48 17.39
N ALA A 24 6.03 -10.38 16.96
CA ALA A 24 6.24 -11.83 17.02
C ALA A 24 7.27 -12.34 15.99
N GLY A 25 7.71 -11.49 15.06
CA GLY A 25 8.70 -11.83 14.03
C GLY A 25 8.15 -12.72 12.91
N THR A 26 6.83 -12.93 12.83
CA THR A 26 6.21 -13.79 11.80
C THR A 26 6.05 -13.06 10.46
N ASP A 27 5.91 -11.75 10.52
CA ASP A 27 5.64 -10.90 9.37
C ASP A 27 6.52 -9.63 9.41
N VAL A 28 6.66 -8.98 8.27
CA VAL A 28 7.25 -7.64 8.13
C VAL A 28 6.22 -6.68 7.52
N LEU A 29 6.26 -5.43 7.96
CA LEU A 29 5.54 -4.35 7.30
C LEU A 29 6.32 -3.87 6.09
N VAL A 30 5.63 -3.73 4.95
CA VAL A 30 6.24 -3.25 3.71
C VAL A 30 5.45 -2.05 3.17
N ASP A 31 6.12 -0.90 3.16
CA ASP A 31 5.62 0.36 2.65
C ASP A 31 5.76 0.40 1.13
N VAL A 32 4.63 0.53 0.43
CA VAL A 32 4.62 0.66 -1.04
C VAL A 32 4.37 2.09 -1.53
N ARG A 33 4.41 3.08 -0.63
CA ARG A 33 4.38 4.52 -0.96
C ARG A 33 5.68 4.94 -1.67
N PRO A 34 5.71 6.14 -2.27
CA PRO A 34 6.95 6.69 -2.83
C PRO A 34 8.06 6.74 -1.79
N ALA A 35 9.31 6.55 -2.22
CA ALA A 35 10.48 6.53 -1.33
C ALA A 35 10.55 7.77 -0.41
N GLU A 36 10.29 8.96 -0.95
CA GLU A 36 10.25 10.21 -0.19
C GLU A 36 9.24 10.19 0.96
N ALA A 37 8.05 9.59 0.76
CA ALA A 37 7.04 9.49 1.80
C ALA A 37 7.48 8.55 2.93
N TYR A 38 8.16 7.45 2.59
CA TYR A 38 8.77 6.56 3.55
C TYR A 38 9.89 7.27 4.32
N GLU A 39 10.85 7.89 3.62
CA GLU A 39 11.99 8.59 4.23
C GLU A 39 11.56 9.70 5.20
N LYS A 40 10.46 10.41 4.90
CA LYS A 40 9.89 11.43 5.78
C LYS A 40 9.29 10.83 7.05
N ALA A 41 8.41 9.85 6.91
CA ALA A 41 7.80 9.16 8.04
C ALA A 41 7.16 7.83 7.64
N HIS A 42 7.41 6.78 8.43
CA HIS A 42 6.83 5.44 8.23
C HIS A 42 6.59 4.72 9.56
N PRO A 43 5.67 3.74 9.62
CA PRO A 43 5.54 2.85 10.77
C PRO A 43 6.90 2.28 11.20
N GLU A 44 7.20 2.33 12.49
CA GLU A 44 8.51 1.92 13.02
C GLU A 44 8.85 0.47 12.60
N GLY A 45 10.06 0.28 12.07
CA GLY A 45 10.52 -1.03 11.61
C GLY A 45 9.92 -1.51 10.29
N ALA A 46 9.12 -0.70 9.60
CA ALA A 46 8.66 -1.00 8.24
C ALA A 46 9.81 -0.97 7.23
N LEU A 47 9.73 -1.82 6.21
CA LEU A 47 10.66 -1.86 5.08
C LEU A 47 10.06 -1.14 3.87
N SER A 48 10.89 -0.52 3.05
CA SER A 48 10.44 0.17 1.83
C SER A 48 10.52 -0.72 0.59
N ALA A 49 9.43 -0.78 -0.18
CA ALA A 49 9.40 -1.34 -1.53
C ALA A 49 8.42 -0.51 -2.39
N PRO A 50 8.83 0.67 -2.88
CA PRO A 50 7.94 1.58 -3.61
C PRO A 50 7.38 0.94 -4.88
N MET A 51 6.04 0.90 -5.00
CA MET A 51 5.40 0.37 -6.21
C MET A 51 5.60 1.27 -7.43
N PHE A 52 5.80 2.57 -7.19
CA PHE A 52 6.05 3.58 -8.19
C PHE A 52 7.31 4.38 -7.84
N GLN A 53 8.05 4.76 -8.86
CA GLN A 53 9.22 5.63 -8.75
C GLN A 53 9.02 6.89 -9.59
N VAL A 54 9.75 7.95 -9.27
CA VAL A 54 9.79 9.17 -10.09
C VAL A 54 10.40 8.84 -11.45
N ILE A 55 9.81 9.37 -12.53
CA ILE A 55 10.38 9.19 -13.88
C ILE A 55 11.71 9.92 -13.92
N ASN A 56 12.80 9.17 -14.08
CA ASN A 56 14.12 9.72 -14.35
C ASN A 56 14.33 9.81 -15.87
N LEU A 57 14.30 11.02 -16.42
CA LEU A 57 14.52 11.27 -17.85
C LEU A 57 15.99 11.13 -18.28
N GLY A 58 16.93 11.03 -17.34
CA GLY A 58 18.34 10.74 -17.59
C GLY A 58 18.63 9.26 -17.84
N THR A 59 17.72 8.35 -17.48
CA THR A 59 17.89 6.90 -17.71
C THR A 59 17.21 6.46 -19.01
N GLY A 60 17.91 6.67 -20.13
CA GLY A 60 17.50 6.22 -21.46
C GLY A 60 16.42 7.09 -22.11
N PHE A 61 16.57 7.35 -23.41
CA PHE A 61 15.61 8.16 -24.16
C PHE A 61 14.33 7.36 -24.46
N SER A 62 13.18 7.88 -24.03
CA SER A 62 11.86 7.33 -24.34
C SER A 62 10.86 8.46 -24.56
N LEU A 63 10.40 8.60 -25.81
CA LEU A 63 9.36 9.59 -26.18
C LEU A 63 8.08 9.40 -25.37
N GLY A 64 7.69 8.15 -25.08
CA GLY A 64 6.53 7.85 -24.24
C GLY A 64 6.70 8.30 -22.80
N ARG A 65 7.89 8.09 -22.19
CA ARG A 65 8.19 8.56 -20.83
C ARG A 65 8.25 10.09 -20.76
N LEU A 66 8.82 10.74 -21.78
CA LEU A 66 8.80 12.20 -21.90
C LEU A 66 7.38 12.75 -21.97
N ALA A 67 6.55 12.22 -22.88
CA ALA A 67 5.17 12.66 -23.04
C ALA A 67 4.35 12.44 -21.75
N LYS A 68 4.51 11.28 -21.11
CA LYS A 68 3.86 10.98 -19.82
C LYS A 68 4.31 11.96 -18.74
N ALA A 69 5.61 12.22 -18.63
CA ALA A 69 6.14 13.13 -17.63
C ALA A 69 5.62 14.56 -17.82
N ALA A 70 5.61 15.06 -19.06
CA ALA A 70 5.05 16.35 -19.39
C ALA A 70 3.54 16.44 -19.05
N ALA A 71 2.75 15.43 -19.40
CA ALA A 71 1.33 15.39 -19.09
C ALA A 71 1.05 15.40 -17.58
N MET A 72 1.80 14.61 -16.79
CA MET A 72 1.65 14.59 -15.33
C MET A 72 2.04 15.92 -14.69
N ALA A 73 3.17 16.50 -15.11
CA ALA A 73 3.65 17.79 -14.62
C ALA A 73 2.67 18.93 -14.95
N ALA A 74 2.06 18.91 -16.16
CA ALA A 74 1.04 19.89 -16.55
C ALA A 74 -0.23 19.81 -15.66
N ASN A 75 -0.48 18.67 -15.02
CA ASN A 75 -1.56 18.50 -14.04
C ASN A 75 -1.08 18.75 -12.58
N GLY A 76 0.13 19.26 -12.38
CA GLY A 76 0.70 19.54 -11.06
C GLY A 76 1.05 18.29 -10.25
N VAL A 77 1.18 17.13 -10.89
CA VAL A 77 1.51 15.86 -10.23
C VAL A 77 2.95 15.46 -10.55
N THR A 78 3.70 15.05 -9.53
CA THR A 78 5.04 14.49 -9.70
C THR A 78 5.03 13.33 -10.71
N PRO A 79 5.80 13.42 -11.81
CA PRO A 79 5.86 12.36 -12.80
C PRO A 79 6.34 11.03 -12.22
N THR A 80 5.53 9.98 -12.31
CA THR A 80 5.87 8.65 -11.78
C THR A 80 5.59 7.53 -12.78
N GLU A 81 6.29 6.41 -12.60
CA GLU A 81 6.11 5.17 -13.34
C GLU A 81 6.20 3.96 -12.40
N ARG A 82 5.75 2.79 -12.87
CA ARG A 82 5.85 1.55 -12.09
C ARG A 82 7.33 1.26 -11.85
N ASN A 83 7.70 0.96 -10.61
CA ASN A 83 9.07 0.57 -10.30
C ASN A 83 9.35 -0.81 -10.95
N PRO A 84 10.31 -0.91 -11.90
CA PRO A 84 10.62 -2.18 -12.56
C PRO A 84 11.23 -3.21 -11.59
N ASN A 85 11.83 -2.75 -10.48
CA ASN A 85 12.47 -3.60 -9.48
C ASN A 85 11.51 -4.00 -8.34
N PHE A 86 10.25 -3.57 -8.38
CA PHE A 86 9.30 -3.75 -7.28
C PHE A 86 9.19 -5.21 -6.80
N VAL A 87 9.11 -6.19 -7.72
CA VAL A 87 9.04 -7.62 -7.35
C VAL A 87 10.32 -8.09 -6.64
N GLN A 88 11.48 -7.62 -7.08
CA GLN A 88 12.77 -7.98 -6.47
C GLN A 88 12.90 -7.36 -5.08
N GLU A 89 12.57 -6.07 -4.95
CA GLU A 89 12.58 -5.35 -3.67
C GLU A 89 11.60 -5.97 -2.68
N LEU A 90 10.40 -6.33 -3.13
CA LEU A 90 9.40 -6.98 -2.29
C LEU A 90 9.86 -8.35 -1.80
N LYS A 91 10.47 -9.17 -2.65
CA LYS A 91 11.06 -10.45 -2.24
C LYS A 91 12.19 -10.27 -1.23
N LYS A 92 13.04 -9.26 -1.43
CA LYS A 92 14.12 -8.91 -0.50
C LYS A 92 13.55 -8.48 0.85
N ALA A 93 12.49 -7.68 0.85
CA ALA A 93 11.82 -7.24 2.07
C ALA A 93 11.16 -8.42 2.80
N ALA A 94 10.49 -9.32 2.07
CA ALA A 94 9.83 -10.49 2.63
C ALA A 94 10.82 -11.44 3.34
N GLY A 95 11.95 -11.73 2.70
CA GLY A 95 12.85 -12.78 3.13
C GLY A 95 12.11 -14.12 3.26
N ASP A 96 12.16 -14.70 4.45
CA ASP A 96 11.47 -15.92 4.87
C ASP A 96 10.17 -15.67 5.67
N LYS A 97 9.86 -14.40 5.96
CA LYS A 97 8.68 -13.97 6.73
C LYS A 97 7.45 -13.74 5.84
N GLY A 98 6.29 -13.57 6.47
CA GLY A 98 5.13 -13.02 5.78
C GLY A 98 5.27 -11.52 5.53
N VAL A 99 4.51 -10.99 4.57
CA VAL A 99 4.49 -9.55 4.26
C VAL A 99 3.11 -8.95 4.53
N ILE A 100 3.11 -7.82 5.22
CA ILE A 100 1.93 -6.98 5.44
C ILE A 100 2.14 -5.72 4.61
N LEU A 101 1.40 -5.59 3.51
CA LEU A 101 1.57 -4.52 2.54
C LEU A 101 0.66 -3.35 2.86
N PHE A 102 1.22 -2.13 2.85
CA PHE A 102 0.46 -0.93 3.12
C PHE A 102 0.83 0.23 2.21
N CYS A 103 -0.13 1.13 2.01
CA CYS A 103 0.08 2.41 1.40
C CYS A 103 -0.49 3.49 2.32
N GLU A 104 -0.77 4.69 1.81
CA GLU A 104 -1.23 5.81 2.65
C GLU A 104 -2.51 5.50 3.44
N ALA A 105 -3.59 5.09 2.78
CA ALA A 105 -4.91 4.93 3.41
C ALA A 105 -5.46 3.49 3.32
N GLY A 106 -4.70 2.56 2.74
CA GLY A 106 -5.20 1.24 2.41
C GLY A 106 -6.33 1.26 1.37
N GLY A 107 -6.92 0.10 1.14
CA GLY A 107 -8.13 -0.09 0.35
C GLY A 107 -9.06 -1.06 1.05
N THR A 108 -10.11 -1.51 0.37
CA THR A 108 -10.95 -2.58 0.90
C THR A 108 -11.37 -3.53 -0.21
N LEU A 109 -11.39 -4.83 0.08
CA LEU A 109 -12.02 -5.83 -0.79
C LEU A 109 -13.52 -5.98 -0.49
N LEU A 110 -14.00 -5.38 0.60
CA LEU A 110 -15.40 -5.42 0.98
C LEU A 110 -16.20 -4.41 0.16
N PRO A 111 -17.38 -4.80 -0.36
CA PRO A 111 -18.25 -3.89 -1.07
C PRO A 111 -18.82 -2.82 -0.12
N SER A 112 -19.20 -1.68 -0.69
CA SER A 112 -19.96 -0.62 -0.01
C SER A 112 -20.93 0.04 -1.00
N ALA A 113 -21.84 0.88 -0.51
CA ALA A 113 -22.79 1.60 -1.35
C ALA A 113 -22.12 2.37 -2.52
N ASN A 114 -20.93 2.93 -2.28
CA ASN A 114 -20.18 3.69 -3.27
C ASN A 114 -19.19 2.83 -4.08
N PHE A 115 -18.94 1.59 -3.65
CA PHE A 115 -17.92 0.71 -4.22
C PHE A 115 -18.39 -0.74 -4.25
N ALA A 116 -19.07 -1.15 -5.32
CA ALA A 116 -19.65 -2.49 -5.45
C ALA A 116 -18.61 -3.63 -5.39
N THR A 117 -17.34 -3.37 -5.69
CA THR A 117 -16.22 -4.32 -5.63
C THR A 117 -15.14 -3.88 -4.64
N GLY A 118 -15.56 -3.11 -3.64
CA GLY A 118 -14.64 -2.44 -2.72
C GLY A 118 -13.76 -1.41 -3.43
N LYS A 119 -12.77 -0.91 -2.70
CA LYS A 119 -11.96 0.23 -3.12
C LYS A 119 -10.53 -0.20 -3.33
N THR A 120 -10.13 -0.23 -4.60
CA THR A 120 -8.75 -0.52 -4.99
C THR A 120 -7.79 0.55 -4.44
N SER A 121 -6.66 0.09 -3.90
CA SER A 121 -5.57 0.93 -3.41
C SER A 121 -4.23 0.51 -4.01
N ARG A 122 -3.18 1.31 -3.80
CA ARG A 122 -1.80 0.92 -4.14
C ARG A 122 -1.37 -0.35 -3.42
N SER A 123 -1.71 -0.51 -2.15
CA SER A 123 -1.38 -1.71 -1.36
C SER A 123 -2.12 -2.95 -1.86
N LEU A 124 -3.38 -2.85 -2.30
CA LEU A 124 -4.07 -4.00 -2.90
C LEU A 124 -3.48 -4.39 -4.26
N LYS A 125 -3.07 -3.43 -5.08
CA LYS A 125 -2.33 -3.72 -6.33
C LYS A 125 -0.97 -4.37 -6.02
N ALA A 126 -0.28 -3.91 -4.98
CA ALA A 126 0.94 -4.52 -4.49
C ALA A 126 0.69 -5.96 -4.00
N SER A 127 -0.39 -6.23 -3.26
CA SER A 127 -0.77 -7.58 -2.83
C SER A 127 -1.04 -8.50 -4.01
N TYR A 128 -1.69 -7.99 -5.07
CA TYR A 128 -1.86 -8.76 -6.30
C TYR A 128 -0.51 -9.14 -6.91
N THR A 129 0.39 -8.17 -7.09
CA THR A 129 1.73 -8.42 -7.63
C THR A 129 2.55 -9.34 -6.71
N ALA A 130 2.42 -9.23 -5.39
CA ALA A 130 3.06 -10.10 -4.41
C ALA A 130 2.70 -11.57 -4.60
N ILE A 131 1.40 -11.85 -4.78
CA ILE A 131 0.90 -13.22 -4.93
C ILE A 131 1.11 -13.72 -6.37
N ALA A 132 0.64 -12.95 -7.36
CA ALA A 132 0.58 -13.39 -8.76
C ALA A 132 1.93 -13.35 -9.48
N GLU A 133 2.78 -12.36 -9.19
CA GLU A 133 4.05 -12.15 -9.91
C GLU A 133 5.25 -12.55 -9.04
N ALA A 134 5.25 -12.22 -7.75
CA ALA A 134 6.34 -12.55 -6.85
C ALA A 134 6.23 -13.97 -6.26
N GLY A 135 5.05 -14.59 -6.27
CA GLY A 135 4.83 -15.95 -5.74
C GLY A 135 4.90 -16.04 -4.22
N LEU A 136 4.67 -14.93 -3.50
CA LEU A 136 4.65 -14.91 -2.05
C LEU A 136 3.38 -15.58 -1.52
N LYS A 137 3.55 -16.46 -0.52
CA LYS A 137 2.46 -17.27 0.03
C LYS A 137 1.80 -16.66 1.27
N LYS A 138 2.55 -15.87 2.03
CA LYS A 138 2.11 -15.23 3.28
C LYS A 138 2.00 -13.73 3.02
N VAL A 139 0.84 -13.30 2.55
CA VAL A 139 0.56 -11.91 2.21
C VAL A 139 -0.69 -11.45 2.96
N ALA A 140 -0.58 -10.31 3.64
CA ALA A 140 -1.69 -9.59 4.22
C ALA A 140 -1.69 -8.14 3.72
N HIS A 141 -2.83 -7.49 3.83
CA HIS A 141 -3.03 -6.07 3.54
C HIS A 141 -3.27 -5.33 4.86
N LEU A 142 -2.61 -4.19 5.06
CA LEU A 142 -2.87 -3.35 6.24
C LEU A 142 -4.13 -2.50 6.00
N ASP A 143 -5.16 -2.73 6.81
CA ASP A 143 -6.36 -1.89 6.77
C ASP A 143 -6.04 -0.46 7.26
N GLY A 144 -6.62 0.54 6.61
CA GLY A 144 -6.34 1.95 6.87
C GLY A 144 -4.94 2.45 6.50
N GLY A 145 -4.00 1.57 6.13
CA GLY A 145 -2.65 1.95 5.72
C GLY A 145 -1.84 2.69 6.79
N ALA A 146 -0.90 3.53 6.38
CA ALA A 146 -0.09 4.36 7.26
C ALA A 146 -0.97 5.31 8.12
N PHE A 147 -2.02 5.87 7.53
CA PHE A 147 -2.97 6.70 8.27
C PHE A 147 -3.70 5.92 9.38
N GLY A 148 -4.11 4.69 9.10
CA GLY A 148 -4.71 3.79 10.09
C GLY A 148 -3.75 3.48 11.24
N TRP A 149 -2.49 3.20 10.92
CA TRP A 149 -1.43 3.01 11.92
C TRP A 149 -1.23 4.22 12.82
N PHE A 150 -1.20 5.42 12.23
CA PHE A 150 -1.08 6.68 12.97
C PHE A 150 -2.29 6.89 13.89
N LYS A 151 -3.51 6.68 13.38
CA LYS A 151 -4.73 6.79 14.17
C LYS A 151 -4.80 5.83 15.35
N ALA A 152 -4.23 4.64 15.20
CA ALA A 152 -4.13 3.65 16.26
C ALA A 152 -3.11 4.04 17.36
N GLY A 153 -2.41 5.18 17.20
CA GLY A 153 -1.39 5.64 18.15
C GLY A 153 -0.14 4.77 18.14
N LEU A 154 0.10 4.04 17.05
CA LEU A 154 1.23 3.13 16.93
C LEU A 154 2.50 3.88 16.46
N PRO A 155 3.70 3.37 16.79
CA PRO A 155 4.94 4.09 16.60
C PRO A 155 5.29 4.36 15.15
N PHE A 156 5.91 5.51 14.90
CA PHE A 156 6.46 5.94 13.61
C PHE A 156 7.93 6.31 13.76
N ASP A 157 8.72 5.96 12.75
CA ASP A 157 10.01 6.60 12.48
C ASP A 157 9.75 7.87 11.67
N GLY A 158 10.08 9.03 12.24
CA GLY A 158 9.83 10.35 11.64
C GLY A 158 8.48 10.98 12.06
N GLU A 159 8.22 12.20 11.56
CA GLU A 159 7.00 12.94 11.88
C GLU A 159 5.94 12.74 10.80
N TYR A 160 4.85 12.02 11.14
CA TYR A 160 3.78 11.75 10.20
C TYR A 160 3.07 13.05 9.77
N ASP A 161 2.97 13.24 8.45
CA ASP A 161 2.38 14.44 7.87
C ASP A 161 0.85 14.43 7.97
N THR A 162 0.32 15.22 8.89
CA THR A 162 -1.13 15.31 9.12
C THR A 162 -1.83 16.31 8.21
N SER A 163 -1.11 17.09 7.39
CA SER A 163 -1.68 18.18 6.58
C SER A 163 -2.72 17.72 5.55
N ASN A 164 -2.67 16.44 5.16
CA ASN A 164 -3.58 15.84 4.18
C ASN A 164 -4.55 14.81 4.80
N VAL A 165 -4.58 14.70 6.13
CA VAL A 165 -5.53 13.83 6.84
C VAL A 165 -6.96 14.21 6.47
N GLY A 166 -7.76 13.23 6.05
CA GLY A 166 -9.15 13.43 5.61
C GLY A 166 -9.32 13.81 4.13
N ARG A 167 -8.24 14.10 3.40
CA ARG A 167 -8.29 14.30 1.93
C ARG A 167 -8.04 13.02 1.15
N THR A 168 -7.35 12.06 1.74
CA THR A 168 -7.29 10.69 1.24
C THR A 168 -8.64 10.04 1.54
N PRO A 169 -9.39 9.55 0.53
CA PRO A 169 -10.64 8.87 0.84
C PRO A 169 -10.26 7.70 1.74
N ASN A 170 -10.88 7.58 2.92
CA ASN A 170 -10.68 6.41 3.78
C ASN A 170 -11.33 5.18 3.12
N ALA A 171 -10.96 3.98 3.53
CA ALA A 171 -11.79 2.81 3.25
C ALA A 171 -13.21 3.11 3.76
N ALA A 172 -14.23 2.86 2.93
CA ALA A 172 -15.60 2.99 3.38
C ALA A 172 -15.79 2.07 4.59
N LEU A 173 -16.41 2.58 5.66
CA LEU A 173 -16.88 1.71 6.74
C LEU A 173 -17.78 0.64 6.10
N PRO A 174 -17.70 -0.64 6.54
CA PRO A 174 -18.67 -1.63 6.11
C PRO A 174 -20.08 -1.10 6.42
N ALA A 175 -21.05 -1.46 5.57
CA ALA A 175 -22.45 -1.17 5.87
C ALA A 175 -22.76 -1.72 7.27
N ALA A 176 -23.38 -0.90 8.13
CA ALA A 176 -23.77 -1.33 9.45
C ALA A 176 -24.55 -2.63 9.34
N GLU A 177 -24.19 -3.64 10.13
CA GLU A 177 -25.03 -4.82 10.29
C GLU A 177 -26.38 -4.33 10.83
N ASP A 178 -27.44 -4.51 10.02
CA ASP A 178 -28.81 -4.38 10.47
C ASP A 178 -28.99 -5.40 11.60
N ASN A 179 -28.86 -4.93 12.85
CA ASN A 179 -29.33 -5.66 14.01
C ASN A 179 -30.85 -5.77 13.91
N GLN A 180 -31.31 -6.80 13.18
CA GLN A 180 -32.68 -7.28 13.26
C GLN A 180 -32.81 -8.06 14.57
N GLN A 181 -33.35 -7.37 15.59
CA GLN A 181 -34.13 -8.01 16.66
C GLN A 181 -35.58 -8.16 16.20
#